data_AF-A0A7G2SEL6-F1
#
_entry.id   AF-A0A7G2SEL6-F1
#
_cell.length_a   1.000
_cell.length_b   1.000
_cell.length_c   1.000
_cell.angle_alpha   90.00
_cell.angle_beta   90.00
_cell.angle_gamma   90.00
#
_symmetry.space_group_name_H-M   'P 1'
#
loop_
_entity.id
_entity.type
_entity.pdbx_description
1 polymer ?
#
loop_
_entity_poly.entity_id
_entity_poly.type
_entity_poly.pdbx_seq_one_letter_code
_entity_poly.pdbx_strand_id
1 'polypeptide(L)'
;MSLIHAIKNASIDEVEASGLQWRVRRICSADLAKVGFAALAMATPETAESDADIDAAMKRLNPKQAADLASLQEATVAAGTMAVGDGEGQWDDLSLVIDKSREDADKGVLWVGSLPAGVADVLFSRIMELSTDQDEAAKRLAGFCGKAGDAASGGRVSADVRKVAP
;
A
#
# COMPACT_ATOMS: atom_id res chain seq x y z
N MET A 1 -8.56 13.65 15.50
CA MET A 1 -8.90 12.75 14.37
C MET A 1 -9.50 11.47 14.93
N SER A 2 -10.56 10.93 14.31
CA SER A 2 -11.21 9.67 14.73
C SER A 2 -10.30 8.46 14.46
N LEU A 3 -10.38 7.42 15.30
CA LEU A 3 -9.66 6.15 15.14
C LEU A 3 -9.87 5.52 13.75
N ILE A 4 -11.07 5.70 13.17
CA ILE A 4 -11.42 5.21 11.84
C ILE A 4 -10.58 5.91 10.75
N HIS A 5 -10.30 7.20 10.91
CA HIS A 5 -9.43 7.95 9.97
C HIS A 5 -7.98 7.51 10.11
N ALA A 6 -7.51 7.18 11.33
CA ALA A 6 -6.17 6.67 11.55
C ALA A 6 -5.97 5.28 10.91
N ILE A 7 -6.96 4.40 10.99
CA ILE A 7 -6.95 3.09 10.34
C ILE A 7 -6.92 3.24 8.82
N LYS A 8 -7.74 4.13 8.26
CA LYS A 8 -7.75 4.42 6.82
C LYS A 8 -6.39 4.95 6.35
N ASN A 9 -5.81 5.90 7.09
CA ASN A 9 -4.52 6.49 6.74
C ASN A 9 -3.35 5.50 6.91
N ALA A 10 -3.42 4.53 7.82
CA ALA A 10 -2.39 3.51 7.96
C ALA A 10 -2.30 2.56 6.74
N SER A 11 -3.34 2.53 5.92
CA SER A 11 -3.40 1.72 4.69
C SER A 11 -3.07 2.49 3.41
N ILE A 12 -2.75 3.79 3.52
CA ILE A 12 -2.46 4.68 2.40
C ILE A 12 -1.05 5.22 2.57
N ASP A 13 -0.35 5.39 1.46
CA ASP A 13 0.96 6.01 1.43
C ASP A 13 1.11 6.92 0.22
N GLU A 14 2.03 7.86 0.32
CA GLU A 14 2.32 8.86 -0.71
C GLU A 14 3.75 8.64 -1.21
N VAL A 15 3.92 8.49 -2.52
CA VAL A 15 5.22 8.26 -3.16
C VAL A 15 5.42 9.22 -4.31
N GLU A 16 6.63 9.78 -4.41
CA GLU A 16 7.00 10.67 -5.51
C GLU A 16 7.60 9.85 -6.66
N ALA A 17 7.08 10.03 -7.88
CA ALA A 17 7.62 9.42 -9.08
C ALA A 17 7.40 10.33 -10.30
N SER A 18 8.46 10.54 -11.09
CA SER A 18 8.48 11.42 -12.26
C SER A 18 8.02 12.86 -11.99
N GLY A 19 8.32 13.39 -10.79
CA GLY A 19 7.94 14.75 -10.39
C GLY A 19 6.47 14.93 -10.02
N LEU A 20 5.71 13.83 -9.90
CA LEU A 20 4.33 13.81 -9.42
C LEU A 20 4.25 13.03 -8.11
N GLN A 21 3.30 13.39 -7.26
CA GLN A 21 2.98 12.62 -6.06
C GLN A 21 1.88 11.62 -6.37
N TRP A 22 2.03 10.40 -5.88
CA TRP A 22 1.10 9.31 -6.12
C TRP A 22 0.61 8.77 -4.79
N ARG A 23 -0.71 8.62 -4.67
CA ARG A 23 -1.31 7.92 -3.53
C ARG A 23 -1.54 6.49 -3.87
N VAL A 24 -0.97 5.62 -3.05
CA VAL A 24 -1.13 4.18 -3.15
C VAL A 24 -1.75 3.65 -1.87
N ARG A 25 -2.46 2.53 -1.97
CA ARG A 25 -3.00 1.81 -0.82
C ARG A 25 -2.52 0.39 -0.78
N ARG A 26 -2.58 -0.18 0.43
CA ARG A 26 -2.52 -1.62 0.62
C ARG A 26 -3.62 -2.31 -0.18
N ILE A 27 -3.27 -3.39 -0.87
CA ILE A 27 -4.20 -4.22 -1.62
C ILE A 27 -4.33 -5.60 -1.00
N CYS A 28 -5.45 -6.27 -1.29
CA CYS A 28 -5.64 -7.68 -0.97
C CYS A 28 -5.99 -8.48 -2.23
N SER A 29 -6.08 -9.80 -2.08
CA SER A 29 -6.47 -10.70 -3.19
C SER A 29 -7.84 -10.35 -3.79
N ALA A 30 -8.76 -9.79 -3.01
CA ALA A 30 -10.05 -9.32 -3.52
C ALA A 30 -9.92 -8.07 -4.40
N ASP A 31 -8.92 -7.21 -4.15
CA ASP A 31 -8.65 -6.06 -5.01
C ASP A 31 -8.06 -6.51 -6.35
N LEU A 32 -7.14 -7.47 -6.34
CA LEU A 32 -6.59 -8.09 -7.56
C LEU A 32 -7.68 -8.75 -8.42
N ALA A 33 -8.64 -9.44 -7.79
CA ALA A 33 -9.77 -10.03 -8.48
C ALA A 33 -10.67 -8.98 -9.16
N LYS A 34 -10.88 -7.81 -8.54
CA LYS A 34 -11.70 -6.72 -9.11
C LYS A 34 -11.10 -6.12 -10.38
N VAL A 35 -9.77 -6.09 -10.49
CA VAL A 35 -9.08 -5.62 -11.70
C VAL A 35 -9.02 -6.67 -12.80
N GLY A 36 -9.63 -7.84 -12.59
CA GLY A 36 -9.66 -8.93 -13.57
C GLY A 36 -8.46 -9.87 -13.46
N PHE A 37 -7.61 -9.71 -12.43
CA PHE A 37 -6.44 -10.56 -12.20
C PHE A 37 -6.78 -11.71 -11.25
N ALA A 38 -7.62 -12.64 -11.70
CA ALA A 38 -8.02 -13.81 -10.92
C ALA A 38 -6.95 -14.93 -10.91
N ALA A 39 -5.95 -14.86 -11.78
CA ALA A 39 -5.05 -15.97 -12.08
C ALA A 39 -4.03 -16.30 -10.97
N LEU A 40 -3.69 -15.35 -10.08
CA LEU A 40 -2.63 -15.53 -9.07
C LEU A 40 -3.11 -15.88 -7.66
N ALA A 41 -4.43 -15.90 -7.39
CA ALA A 41 -4.94 -16.45 -6.13
C ALA A 41 -4.74 -17.98 -6.02
N MET A 42 -4.32 -18.64 -7.11
CA MET A 42 -4.09 -20.09 -7.22
C MET A 42 -2.60 -20.46 -7.27
N ALA A 43 -1.68 -19.49 -7.19
CA ALA A 43 -0.24 -19.75 -7.21
C ALA A 43 0.43 -19.18 -5.94
N THR A 44 -0.09 -19.55 -4.77
CA THR A 44 0.78 -19.75 -3.62
C THR A 44 1.65 -20.97 -3.92
N PRO A 45 2.99 -20.85 -3.92
CA PRO A 45 3.84 -22.03 -3.99
C PRO A 45 3.72 -22.78 -2.67
N GLU A 46 2.78 -23.72 -2.57
CA GLU A 46 2.76 -24.78 -1.56
C GLU A 46 3.80 -25.88 -1.86
N THR A 47 4.84 -25.57 -2.65
CA THR A 47 5.93 -26.50 -2.97
C THR A 47 7.25 -25.76 -3.02
N ALA A 48 7.67 -25.23 -1.88
CA ALA A 48 9.07 -24.86 -1.61
C ALA A 48 9.66 -25.86 -0.59
N GLU A 49 9.61 -27.15 -0.92
CA GLU A 49 10.43 -28.18 -0.27
C GLU A 49 11.61 -28.51 -1.19
N SER A 50 12.57 -27.60 -1.33
CA SER A 50 13.99 -27.91 -1.59
C SER A 50 14.81 -26.63 -1.78
N ASP A 51 15.68 -26.35 -0.79
CA ASP A 51 16.64 -25.25 -0.75
C ASP A 51 17.80 -25.36 -1.78
N ALA A 52 17.67 -26.20 -2.82
CA ALA A 52 18.80 -26.57 -3.67
C ALA A 52 18.78 -25.99 -5.09
N ASP A 53 17.73 -25.28 -5.53
CA ASP A 53 17.62 -24.91 -6.97
C ASP A 53 17.07 -23.50 -7.27
N ILE A 54 17.10 -22.58 -6.30
CA ILE A 54 16.62 -21.21 -6.50
C ILE A 54 17.45 -20.49 -7.58
N ASP A 55 18.78 -20.67 -7.57
CA ASP A 55 19.69 -20.05 -8.54
C ASP A 55 19.59 -20.64 -9.96
N ALA A 56 19.20 -21.91 -10.08
CA ALA A 56 18.96 -22.57 -11.37
C ALA A 56 17.56 -22.28 -11.93
N ALA A 57 16.57 -22.06 -11.06
CA ALA A 57 15.24 -21.60 -11.41
C ALA A 57 15.27 -20.15 -11.93
N MET A 58 16.09 -19.26 -11.31
CA MET A 58 16.25 -17.87 -11.75
C MET A 58 16.91 -17.73 -13.14
N LYS A 59 17.78 -18.68 -13.54
CA LYS A 59 18.42 -18.70 -14.88
C LYS A 59 17.52 -19.29 -16.00
N ARG A 60 16.37 -19.86 -15.66
CA ARG A 60 15.36 -20.36 -16.61
C ARG A 60 14.04 -19.62 -16.44
N LEU A 61 14.08 -18.29 -16.39
CA LEU A 61 12.86 -17.49 -16.57
C LEU A 61 12.25 -17.85 -17.93
N ASN A 62 11.25 -18.73 -17.88
CA ASN A 62 10.46 -19.09 -19.03
C ASN A 62 9.72 -17.80 -19.46
N PRO A 63 9.65 -17.44 -20.76
CA PRO A 63 8.92 -16.26 -21.22
C PRO A 63 7.50 -16.15 -20.64
N LYS A 64 6.87 -17.30 -20.33
CA LYS A 64 5.60 -17.37 -19.62
C LYS A 64 5.64 -16.76 -18.21
N GLN A 65 6.66 -17.07 -17.40
CA GLN A 65 6.82 -16.52 -16.06
C GLN A 65 7.12 -15.01 -16.07
N ALA A 66 7.88 -14.55 -17.07
CA ALA A 66 8.12 -13.11 -17.24
C ALA A 66 6.81 -12.36 -17.61
N ALA A 67 5.99 -12.95 -18.48
CA ALA A 67 4.67 -12.41 -18.81
C ALA A 67 3.72 -12.42 -17.60
N ASP A 68 3.72 -13.49 -16.80
CA ASP A 68 2.91 -13.60 -15.59
C ASP A 68 3.33 -12.56 -14.54
N LEU A 69 4.63 -12.30 -14.38
CA LEU A 69 5.16 -11.26 -13.50
C LEU A 69 4.81 -9.85 -13.97
N ALA A 70 4.95 -9.57 -15.27
CA ALA A 70 4.56 -8.27 -15.83
C ALA A 70 3.06 -8.02 -15.63
N SER A 71 2.22 -9.05 -15.83
CA SER A 71 0.78 -8.91 -15.67
C SER A 71 0.38 -8.77 -14.19
N LEU A 72 1.10 -9.42 -13.27
CA LEU A 72 0.94 -9.21 -11.83
C LEU A 72 1.31 -7.78 -11.43
N GLN A 73 2.42 -7.27 -11.96
CA GLN A 73 2.88 -5.91 -11.70
C GLN A 73 1.80 -4.91 -12.14
N GLU A 74 1.31 -5.03 -13.37
CA GLU A 74 0.25 -4.18 -13.90
C GLU A 74 -1.02 -4.25 -13.04
N ALA A 75 -1.44 -5.45 -12.63
CA ALA A 75 -2.62 -5.63 -11.79
C ALA A 75 -2.46 -5.05 -10.39
N THR A 76 -1.27 -5.17 -9.80
CA THR A 76 -0.96 -4.64 -8.48
C THR A 76 -0.99 -3.12 -8.49
N VAL A 77 -0.36 -2.49 -9.48
CA VAL A 77 -0.40 -1.05 -9.69
C VAL A 77 -1.84 -0.60 -9.96
N ALA A 78 -2.57 -1.32 -10.80
CA ALA A 78 -3.96 -1.01 -11.11
C ALA A 78 -4.89 -1.08 -9.88
N ALA A 79 -4.68 -2.06 -9.00
CA ALA A 79 -5.46 -2.24 -7.78
C ALA A 79 -5.14 -1.20 -6.69
N GLY A 80 -3.87 -0.80 -6.60
CA GLY A 80 -3.31 -0.08 -5.46
C GLY A 80 -3.18 1.42 -5.64
N THR A 81 -3.12 1.95 -6.86
CA THR A 81 -3.07 3.39 -7.10
C THR A 81 -4.46 4.03 -6.93
N MET A 82 -4.51 5.19 -6.27
CA MET A 82 -5.76 5.88 -5.92
C MET A 82 -5.87 7.30 -6.47
N ALA A 83 -4.77 8.03 -6.51
CA ALA A 83 -4.76 9.42 -6.91
C ALA A 83 -3.36 9.85 -7.35
N VAL A 84 -3.31 10.91 -8.13
CA VAL A 84 -2.09 11.61 -8.53
C VAL A 84 -2.19 13.07 -8.12
N GLY A 85 -1.08 13.67 -7.74
CA GLY A 85 -0.99 15.05 -7.29
C GLY A 85 0.22 15.76 -7.87
N ASP A 86 0.12 17.07 -7.93
CA ASP A 86 1.16 17.97 -8.46
C ASP A 86 2.27 18.30 -7.45
N GLY A 87 2.13 17.84 -6.21
CA GLY A 87 3.05 18.17 -5.11
C GLY A 87 2.79 19.54 -4.46
N GLU A 88 1.85 20.33 -4.98
CA GLU A 88 1.40 21.61 -4.42
C GLU A 88 0.14 21.43 -3.54
N GLY A 89 -0.28 20.18 -3.34
CA GLY A 89 -1.41 19.80 -2.49
C GLY A 89 -2.71 19.59 -3.25
N GLN A 90 -2.71 19.69 -4.57
CA GLN A 90 -3.83 19.25 -5.40
C GLN A 90 -3.73 17.75 -5.66
N TRP A 91 -4.88 17.08 -5.61
CA TRP A 91 -4.98 15.64 -5.82
C TRP A 91 -6.16 15.35 -6.74
N ASP A 92 -5.88 14.65 -7.82
CA ASP A 92 -6.86 14.12 -8.75
C ASP A 92 -7.06 12.63 -8.49
N ASP A 93 -8.31 12.23 -8.29
CA ASP A 93 -8.67 10.82 -8.14
C ASP A 93 -8.32 10.07 -9.44
N LEU A 94 -7.60 8.96 -9.29
CA LEU A 94 -7.08 8.17 -10.40
C LEU A 94 -7.41 6.70 -10.21
N SER A 95 -8.06 6.11 -11.20
CA SER A 95 -8.26 4.68 -11.33
C SER A 95 -7.42 4.14 -12.48
N LEU A 96 -6.64 3.10 -12.22
CA LEU A 96 -5.81 2.47 -13.23
C LEU A 96 -6.47 1.19 -13.76
N VAL A 97 -6.41 1.00 -15.08
CA VAL A 97 -6.96 -0.18 -15.77
C VAL A 97 -5.88 -0.92 -16.55
N ILE A 98 -6.00 -2.24 -16.60
CA ILE A 98 -5.08 -3.11 -17.36
C ILE A 98 -5.44 -3.10 -18.86
N ASP A 99 -6.72 -2.97 -19.18
CA ASP A 99 -7.21 -2.92 -20.56
C ASP A 99 -7.29 -1.48 -21.07
N LYS A 100 -6.52 -1.18 -22.13
CA LYS A 100 -6.51 0.12 -22.79
C LYS A 100 -7.88 0.55 -23.32
N SER A 101 -8.76 -0.39 -23.69
CA SER A 101 -10.10 -0.05 -24.19
C SER A 101 -10.99 0.62 -23.15
N ARG A 102 -10.61 0.54 -21.87
CA ARG A 102 -11.33 1.13 -20.73
C ARG A 102 -10.75 2.46 -20.26
N GLU A 103 -9.72 2.96 -20.95
CA GLU A 103 -9.10 4.26 -20.67
C GLU A 103 -10.10 5.40 -20.94
N ASP A 104 -10.24 6.28 -19.97
CA ASP A 104 -11.10 7.47 -20.02
C ASP A 104 -10.50 8.55 -19.11
N ALA A 105 -9.58 9.34 -19.69
CA ALA A 105 -8.84 10.36 -18.96
C ALA A 105 -9.74 11.45 -18.35
N ASP A 106 -10.87 11.77 -19.02
CA ASP A 106 -11.83 12.77 -18.54
C ASP A 106 -12.55 12.31 -17.25
N LYS A 107 -12.54 11.01 -16.95
CA LYS A 107 -13.09 10.42 -15.72
C LYS A 107 -12.02 9.97 -14.73
N GLY A 108 -10.76 10.34 -14.96
CA GLY A 108 -9.64 9.90 -14.11
C GLY A 108 -9.36 8.40 -14.23
N VAL A 109 -9.62 7.79 -15.39
CA VAL A 109 -9.32 6.37 -15.65
C VAL A 109 -8.19 6.27 -16.67
N LEU A 110 -7.01 5.81 -16.24
CA LEU A 110 -5.84 5.66 -17.12
C LEU A 110 -5.43 4.21 -17.31
N TRP A 111 -4.92 3.89 -18.49
CA TRP A 111 -4.30 2.59 -18.74
C TRP A 111 -2.92 2.53 -18.07
N VAL A 112 -2.58 1.44 -17.39
CA VAL A 112 -1.29 1.27 -16.70
C VAL A 112 -0.11 1.43 -17.68
N GLY A 113 -0.26 1.00 -18.92
CA GLY A 113 0.77 1.16 -19.95
C GLY A 113 0.95 2.59 -20.47
N SER A 114 0.04 3.52 -20.14
CA SER A 114 0.17 4.95 -20.44
C SER A 114 1.02 5.70 -19.40
N LEU A 115 1.44 5.05 -18.32
CA LEU A 115 2.24 5.68 -17.27
C LEU A 115 3.66 6.03 -17.76
N PRO A 116 4.29 7.08 -17.22
CA PRO A 116 5.68 7.39 -17.51
C PRO A 116 6.61 6.23 -17.14
N ALA A 117 7.71 6.09 -17.89
CA ALA A 117 8.67 5.02 -17.68
C ALA A 117 9.21 5.00 -16.23
N GLY A 118 9.22 3.82 -15.61
CA GLY A 118 9.68 3.61 -14.24
C GLY A 118 8.66 3.93 -13.14
N VAL A 119 7.56 4.64 -13.44
CA VAL A 119 6.51 4.93 -12.44
C VAL A 119 5.85 3.65 -11.96
N ALA A 120 5.50 2.75 -12.88
CA ALA A 120 4.86 1.48 -12.53
C ALA A 120 5.73 0.62 -11.60
N ASP A 121 7.06 0.63 -11.76
CA ASP A 121 7.99 -0.13 -10.90
C ASP A 121 8.03 0.44 -9.47
N VAL A 122 8.08 1.76 -9.35
CA VAL A 122 8.06 2.46 -8.05
C VAL A 122 6.74 2.23 -7.32
N LEU A 123 5.62 2.38 -8.03
CA LEU A 123 4.28 2.15 -7.48
C LEU A 123 4.11 0.68 -7.04
N PHE A 124 4.51 -0.26 -7.89
CA PHE A 124 4.47 -1.68 -7.58
C PHE A 124 5.24 -2.00 -6.31
N SER A 125 6.50 -1.56 -6.23
CA SER A 125 7.36 -1.82 -5.08
C SER A 125 6.73 -1.29 -3.80
N ARG A 126 6.18 -0.07 -3.83
CA ARG A 126 5.57 0.54 -2.65
C ARG A 126 4.26 -0.13 -2.22
N ILE A 127 3.41 -0.50 -3.18
CA ILE A 127 2.16 -1.24 -2.90
C ILE A 127 2.47 -2.60 -2.29
N MET A 128 3.50 -3.28 -2.80
CA MET A 128 3.95 -4.55 -2.26
C MET A 128 4.48 -4.40 -0.84
N GLU A 129 5.36 -3.44 -0.55
CA GLU A 129 5.84 -3.15 0.82
C GLU A 129 4.67 -2.97 1.80
N LEU A 130 3.67 -2.15 1.45
CA LEU A 130 2.47 -1.95 2.28
C LEU A 130 1.64 -3.22 2.49
N SER A 131 1.71 -4.17 1.55
CA SER A 131 0.90 -5.38 1.54
C SER A 131 1.60 -6.56 2.23
N THR A 132 2.93 -6.60 2.19
CA THR A 132 3.79 -7.65 2.76
C THR A 132 4.28 -7.35 4.18
N ASP A 133 3.93 -6.19 4.76
CA ASP A 133 4.53 -5.75 6.01
C ASP A 133 4.06 -6.54 7.25
N GLN A 134 5.00 -7.35 7.74
CA GLN A 134 5.03 -8.04 9.04
C GLN A 134 5.22 -7.00 10.17
N ASP A 135 4.14 -6.38 10.66
CA ASP A 135 4.07 -5.51 11.87
C ASP A 135 4.16 -3.97 11.67
N GLU A 136 4.50 -3.42 10.52
CA GLU A 136 4.57 -1.95 10.32
C GLU A 136 3.20 -1.26 10.41
N ALA A 137 2.16 -1.83 9.80
CA ALA A 137 0.80 -1.33 9.94
C ALA A 137 0.31 -1.36 11.40
N ALA A 138 0.69 -2.42 12.14
CA ALA A 138 0.41 -2.54 13.57
C ALA A 138 1.21 -1.52 14.40
N LYS A 139 2.48 -1.23 14.05
CA LYS A 139 3.31 -0.20 14.70
C LYS A 139 2.78 1.22 14.43
N ARG A 140 2.34 1.53 13.20
CA ARG A 140 1.70 2.82 12.87
C ARG A 140 0.43 2.99 13.68
N LEU A 141 -0.42 1.97 13.73
CA LEU A 141 -1.66 1.98 14.51
C LEU A 141 -1.39 2.07 16.03
N ALA A 142 -0.40 1.33 16.54
CA ALA A 142 0.04 1.39 17.93
C ALA A 142 0.63 2.76 18.29
N GLY A 143 1.37 3.41 17.39
CA GLY A 143 1.89 4.77 17.56
C GLY A 143 0.77 5.82 17.67
N PHE A 144 -0.35 5.62 16.97
CA PHE A 144 -1.55 6.44 17.13
C PHE A 144 -2.29 6.15 18.45
N CYS A 145 -2.45 4.88 18.81
CA CYS A 145 -3.09 4.49 20.08
C CYS A 145 -2.28 4.96 21.31
N GLY A 146 -0.94 4.94 21.24
CA GLY A 146 -0.06 5.42 22.30
C GLY A 146 -0.10 6.94 22.50
N LYS A 147 -0.31 7.73 21.43
CA LYS A 147 -0.45 9.20 21.52
C LYS A 147 -1.81 9.67 22.03
N ALA A 148 -2.85 8.84 21.98
CA ALA A 148 -4.17 9.18 22.52
C ALA A 148 -4.23 9.08 24.06
N GLY A 149 -3.25 8.44 24.71
CA GLY A 149 -3.19 8.29 26.17
C GLY A 149 -2.48 9.41 26.93
N ASP A 150 -1.66 10.23 26.26
CA ASP A 150 -0.75 11.17 26.96
C ASP A 150 -1.29 12.61 27.05
N ALA A 151 -2.42 12.91 26.39
CA ALA A 151 -3.07 14.22 26.49
C ALA A 151 -4.02 14.37 27.70
N ALA A 152 -4.18 13.32 28.51
CA ALA A 152 -5.05 13.34 29.70
C ALA A 152 -4.29 13.30 31.04
N SER A 153 -2.94 13.31 31.03
CA SER A 153 -2.12 13.19 32.24
C SER A 153 -1.13 14.36 32.36
N GLY A 154 -1.63 15.55 32.72
CA GLY A 154 -0.76 16.73 32.78
C GLY A 154 -1.32 17.94 33.53
N GLY A 155 -1.45 17.84 34.86
CA GLY A 155 -1.61 18.98 35.77
C GLY A 155 -1.85 18.50 37.22
N ARG A 156 -0.81 18.11 37.97
CA ARG A 156 -0.06 18.90 38.99
C ARG A 156 -0.96 19.46 40.10
N VAL A 157 -0.63 19.50 41.40
CA VAL A 157 0.54 19.13 42.22
C VAL A 157 0.07 19.23 43.68
N SER A 158 0.71 18.45 44.55
CA SER A 158 0.67 18.40 46.02
C SER A 158 0.47 19.71 46.79
N ALA A 159 -0.24 19.63 47.93
CA ALA A 159 0.14 20.35 49.15
C ALA A 159 -0.40 19.63 50.40
N ASP A 160 0.45 19.60 51.41
CA ASP A 160 0.49 18.77 52.61
C ASP A 160 -0.31 19.37 53.80
N VAL A 161 -0.41 18.60 54.89
CA VAL A 161 -0.63 19.00 56.31
C VAL A 161 -2.05 19.25 56.83
N ARG A 162 -2.58 18.33 57.67
CA ARG A 162 -2.61 18.44 59.16
C ARG A 162 -3.21 17.20 59.86
N LYS A 163 -2.42 16.64 60.78
CA LYS A 163 -2.85 15.76 61.89
C LYS A 163 -3.97 16.41 62.73
N VAL A 164 -4.85 15.60 63.34
CA VAL A 164 -4.89 15.25 64.78
C VAL A 164 -6.25 14.60 65.10
N ALA A 165 -6.21 13.49 65.85
CA ALA A 165 -7.34 12.74 66.40
C ALA A 165 -8.07 13.50 67.53
N PRO A 166 -9.26 13.03 67.94
CA PRO A 166 -9.31 12.17 69.13
C PRO A 166 -10.05 10.85 68.90
#